data_AF-A0A923CLP7-F1
#
_entry.id   AF-A0A923CLP7-F1
#
_cell.length_a   1.000
_cell.length_b   1.000
_cell.length_c   1.000
_cell.angle_alpha   90.00
_cell.angle_beta   90.00
_cell.angle_gamma   90.00
#
_symmetry.space_group_name_H-M   'P 1'
#
loop_
_entity.id
_entity.type
_entity.pdbx_description
1 polymer ?
#
loop_
_entity_poly.entity_id
_entity_poly.type
_entity_poly.pdbx_seq_one_letter_code
_entity_poly.pdbx_strand_id
1 'polypeptide(L)'
;MTTNKTHTLFLLWVLLISLTGFGLYMTWHKGFFQWIILTDNTRICVVIVLAFVVGSALAGWRSIYLSRQTQYFEQIRGGFSDFKLGQSICHDYLTHPLAHPSEGQLMAEVMAERARGTHQVGWFVTGLMIKLGLLGTVVGFIMMLSSLEGLEQLDISDIKTLMQQMTQGMGVAMNTTLVGLIGSILLGVQFLMLDRHADKLIAATVDYAHRNVKAS
;
A
#
# COMPACT_ATOMS: atom_id res chain seq x y z
N MET A 1 25.08 -19.28 12.91
CA MET A 1 25.00 -17.85 12.55
C MET A 1 23.58 -17.57 12.01
N THR A 2 22.56 -17.63 12.86
CA THR A 2 21.14 -17.86 12.44
C THR A 2 20.12 -16.94 13.10
N THR A 3 20.53 -15.85 13.77
CA THR A 3 19.63 -15.09 14.65
C THR A 3 19.04 -13.81 14.06
N ASN A 4 19.27 -13.47 12.79
CA ASN A 4 18.95 -12.11 12.27
C ASN A 4 18.00 -12.02 11.07
N LYS A 5 17.38 -13.12 10.61
CA LYS A 5 16.45 -13.07 9.46
C LYS A 5 15.05 -12.58 9.83
N THR A 6 14.65 -12.71 11.09
CA THR A 6 13.26 -12.59 11.54
C THR A 6 12.71 -11.16 11.60
N HIS A 7 13.60 -10.16 11.75
CA HIS A 7 13.21 -8.74 11.79
C HIS A 7 13.44 -8.01 10.46
N THR A 8 13.98 -8.67 9.44
CA THR A 8 14.35 -8.02 8.17
C THR A 8 13.17 -7.34 7.48
N LEU A 9 11.99 -7.98 7.47
CA LEU A 9 10.77 -7.40 6.88
C LEU A 9 10.33 -6.11 7.61
N PHE A 10 10.29 -6.17 8.94
CA PHE A 10 9.89 -5.01 9.74
C PHE A 10 10.91 -3.87 9.60
N LEU A 11 12.21 -4.18 9.66
CA LEU A 11 13.29 -3.21 9.47
C LEU A 11 13.26 -2.57 8.08
N LEU A 12 12.98 -3.35 7.03
CA LEU A 12 12.87 -2.86 5.66
C LEU A 12 11.64 -1.96 5.50
N TRP A 13 10.51 -2.31 6.14
CA TRP A 13 9.34 -1.43 6.20
C TRP A 13 9.64 -0.13 6.96
N VAL A 14 10.31 -0.20 8.11
CA VAL A 14 10.73 0.97 8.90
C VAL A 14 11.68 1.86 8.10
N LEU A 15 12.59 1.28 7.31
CA LEU A 15 13.47 2.02 6.42
C LEU A 15 12.65 2.75 5.34
N LEU A 16 11.71 2.06 4.68
CA LEU A 16 10.85 2.67 3.65
C LEU A 16 9.98 3.79 4.21
N ILE A 17 9.37 3.62 5.39
CA ILE A 17 8.57 4.68 6.01
C ILE A 17 9.42 5.85 6.48
N SER A 18 10.65 5.60 6.94
CA SER A 18 11.59 6.66 7.33
C SER A 18 12.06 7.45 6.10
N LEU A 19 12.35 6.76 5.00
CA LEU A 19 12.75 7.39 3.74
C LEU A 19 11.61 8.24 3.15
N THR A 20 10.40 7.70 3.13
CA THR A 20 9.22 8.44 2.66
C THR A 20 8.87 9.60 3.59
N GLY A 21 8.95 9.41 4.91
CA GLY A 21 8.79 10.45 5.91
C GLY A 21 9.82 11.57 5.79
N PHE A 22 11.09 11.23 5.52
CA PHE A 22 12.14 12.22 5.26
C PHE A 22 11.87 13.01 3.96
N GLY A 23 11.43 12.35 2.90
CA GLY A 23 11.01 13.02 1.66
C GLY A 23 9.83 13.98 1.88
N LEU A 24 8.83 13.56 2.66
CA LEU A 24 7.71 14.40 3.07
C LEU A 24 8.15 15.59 3.92
N TYR A 25 9.07 15.38 4.86
CA TYR A 25 9.65 16.46 5.66
C TYR A 25 10.40 17.48 4.79
N MET A 26 11.20 17.02 3.84
CA MET A 26 11.94 17.89 2.91
C MET A 26 11.02 18.72 2.02
N THR A 27 9.93 18.11 1.52
CA THR A 27 8.92 18.82 0.71
C THR A 27 8.10 19.81 1.55
N TRP A 28 7.84 19.49 2.82
CA TRP A 28 7.23 20.41 3.77
C TRP A 28 8.14 21.62 4.06
N HIS A 29 9.42 21.38 4.34
CA HIS A 29 10.39 22.45 4.65
C HIS A 29 10.58 23.42 3.47
N LYS A 30 10.44 22.94 2.23
CA LYS A 30 10.49 23.79 1.03
C LYS A 30 9.18 24.54 0.75
N GLY A 31 8.15 24.39 1.61
CA GLY A 31 6.83 25.01 1.42
C GLY A 31 5.99 24.41 0.28
N PHE A 32 6.52 23.39 -0.42
CA PHE A 32 5.90 22.81 -1.60
C PHE A 32 4.57 22.12 -1.26
N PHE A 33 4.52 21.45 -0.11
CA PHE A 33 3.32 20.76 0.36
C PHE A 33 2.20 21.74 0.73
N GLN A 34 2.54 22.86 1.38
CA GLN A 34 1.59 23.93 1.69
C GLN A 34 1.08 24.59 0.41
N TRP A 35 1.98 24.85 -0.56
CA TRP A 35 1.61 25.40 -1.86
C TRP A 35 0.64 24.48 -2.63
N ILE A 36 0.87 23.16 -2.66
CA ILE A 36 -0.02 22.19 -3.31
C ILE A 36 -1.42 22.23 -2.68
N ILE A 37 -1.52 22.20 -1.34
CA ILE A 37 -2.81 22.21 -0.63
C ILE A 37 -3.55 23.53 -0.84
N LEU A 38 -2.84 24.65 -0.82
CA LEU A 38 -3.45 25.98 -1.02
C LEU A 38 -3.89 26.20 -2.47
N THR A 39 -3.20 25.60 -3.44
CA THR A 39 -3.55 25.70 -4.86
C THR A 39 -4.76 24.82 -5.21
N ASP A 40 -4.92 23.69 -4.51
CA ASP A 40 -6.00 22.74 -4.74
C ASP A 40 -7.27 23.06 -3.93
N ASN A 41 -8.14 23.89 -4.50
CA ASN A 41 -9.45 24.21 -3.91
C ASN A 41 -10.41 23.00 -3.87
N THR A 42 -10.18 21.98 -4.71
CA THR A 42 -11.04 20.78 -4.81
C THR A 42 -10.82 19.80 -3.67
N ARG A 43 -9.70 19.95 -2.95
CA ARG A 43 -9.25 19.11 -1.83
C ARG A 43 -8.98 17.65 -2.23
N ILE A 44 -8.87 17.33 -3.52
CA ILE A 44 -8.56 15.98 -4.01
C ILE A 44 -7.16 15.55 -3.54
N CYS A 45 -6.18 16.46 -3.55
CA CYS A 45 -4.83 16.18 -3.02
C CYS A 45 -4.86 15.72 -1.56
N VAL A 46 -5.73 16.32 -0.73
CA VAL A 46 -5.86 15.94 0.69
C VAL A 46 -6.41 14.52 0.82
N VAL A 47 -7.39 14.15 -0.02
CA VAL A 47 -7.94 12.79 -0.05
C VAL A 47 -6.86 11.77 -0.46
N ILE A 48 -6.04 12.09 -1.47
CA ILE A 48 -4.94 11.22 -1.92
C ILE A 48 -3.89 11.04 -0.80
N VAL A 49 -3.51 12.13 -0.12
CA VAL A 49 -2.57 12.07 1.01
C VAL A 49 -3.15 11.24 2.16
N LEU A 50 -4.42 11.41 2.50
CA LEU A 50 -5.08 10.64 3.55
C LEU A 50 -5.09 9.14 3.18
N ALA A 51 -5.47 8.82 1.94
CA ALA A 51 -5.43 7.45 1.44
C ALA A 51 -4.01 6.83 1.51
N PHE A 52 -2.98 7.62 1.21
CA PHE A 52 -1.58 7.19 1.35
C PHE A 52 -1.23 6.86 2.80
N VAL A 53 -1.56 7.74 3.74
CA VAL A 53 -1.25 7.55 5.17
C VAL A 53 -1.98 6.31 5.71
N VAL A 54 -3.26 6.15 5.39
CA VAL A 54 -4.05 4.97 5.78
C VAL A 54 -3.47 3.70 5.17
N GLY A 55 -3.17 3.70 3.87
CA GLY A 55 -2.55 2.56 3.19
C GLY A 55 -1.21 2.17 3.81
N SER A 56 -0.36 3.15 4.11
CA SER A 56 0.95 2.91 4.71
C SER A 56 0.84 2.39 6.15
N ALA A 57 -0.12 2.90 6.93
CA ALA A 57 -0.42 2.38 8.26
C ALA A 57 -0.90 0.92 8.22
N LEU A 58 -1.77 0.57 7.25
CA LEU A 58 -2.20 -0.82 7.03
C LEU A 58 -1.03 -1.73 6.64
N ALA A 59 -0.13 -1.25 5.78
CA ALA A 59 1.10 -1.97 5.44
C ALA A 59 1.99 -2.19 6.68
N GLY A 60 2.10 -1.19 7.56
CA GLY A 60 2.83 -1.31 8.82
C GLY A 60 2.25 -2.34 9.77
N TRP A 61 0.93 -2.27 10.03
CA TRP A 61 0.23 -3.26 10.85
C TRP A 61 0.45 -4.67 10.30
N ARG A 62 0.33 -4.83 8.98
CA ARG A 62 0.46 -6.14 8.33
C ARG A 62 1.89 -6.65 8.33
N SER A 63 2.89 -5.78 8.20
CA SER A 63 4.31 -6.13 8.34
C SER A 63 4.60 -6.75 9.72
N ILE A 64 4.06 -6.16 10.79
CA ILE A 64 4.17 -6.69 12.15
C ILE A 64 3.47 -8.05 12.27
N TYR A 65 2.25 -8.17 11.74
CA TYR A 65 1.50 -9.43 11.75
C TYR A 65 2.27 -10.56 11.04
N LEU A 66 2.78 -10.31 9.84
CA LEU A 66 3.52 -11.31 9.05
C LEU A 66 4.86 -11.68 9.69
N SER A 67 5.54 -10.72 10.33
CA SER A 67 6.74 -10.99 11.12
C SER A 67 6.45 -11.93 12.29
N ARG A 68 5.34 -11.73 13.02
CA ARG A 68 4.89 -12.65 14.08
C ARG A 68 4.55 -14.05 13.53
N GLN A 69 3.85 -14.15 12.41
CA GLN A 69 3.55 -15.45 11.78
C GLN A 69 4.82 -16.20 11.37
N THR A 70 5.84 -15.49 10.89
CA THR A 70 7.15 -16.07 10.57
C THR A 70 7.86 -16.59 11.83
N GLN A 71 7.75 -15.87 12.96
CA GLN A 71 8.29 -16.34 14.25
C GLN A 71 7.61 -17.62 14.73
N TYR A 72 6.28 -17.71 14.63
CA TYR A 72 5.56 -18.94 14.97
C TYR A 72 5.99 -20.12 14.10
N PHE A 73 6.19 -19.89 12.79
CA PHE A 73 6.67 -20.95 11.89
C PHE A 73 8.08 -21.46 12.28
N GLU A 74 9.01 -20.58 12.63
CA GLU A 74 10.35 -20.99 13.09
C GLU A 74 10.30 -21.74 14.43
N GLN A 75 9.38 -21.41 15.33
CA GLN A 75 9.17 -22.16 16.57
C GLN A 75 8.63 -23.58 16.32
N ILE A 76 7.69 -23.73 15.36
CA ILE A 76 7.20 -25.05 14.91
C ILE A 76 8.35 -25.88 14.33
N ARG A 77 9.18 -25.27 13.49
CA ARG A 77 10.36 -25.94 12.92
C ARG A 77 11.36 -26.38 14.00
N GLY A 78 11.47 -25.61 15.09
CA GLY A 78 12.27 -25.93 16.26
C GLY A 78 11.68 -27.01 17.19
N GLY A 79 10.53 -27.59 16.84
CA GLY A 79 9.88 -28.67 17.60
C GLY A 79 8.89 -28.21 18.67
N PHE A 80 8.55 -26.91 18.74
CA PHE A 80 7.54 -26.39 19.66
C PHE A 80 6.17 -26.39 18.97
N SER A 81 5.19 -27.16 19.46
CA SER A 81 3.88 -27.33 18.80
C SER A 81 2.68 -26.89 19.65
N ASP A 82 2.92 -26.33 20.84
CA ASP A 82 1.87 -25.94 21.78
C ASP A 82 1.35 -24.53 21.48
N PHE A 83 0.56 -24.41 20.41
CA PHE A 83 -0.12 -23.18 20.00
C PHE A 83 -1.63 -23.32 20.16
N LYS A 84 -2.31 -22.26 20.62
CA LYS A 84 -3.78 -22.23 20.64
C LYS A 84 -4.32 -22.21 19.21
N LEU A 85 -5.40 -22.95 18.96
CA LEU A 85 -6.10 -22.96 17.67
C LEU A 85 -6.40 -21.51 17.20
N GLY A 86 -5.99 -21.18 15.98
CA GLY A 86 -6.19 -19.84 15.39
C GLY A 86 -5.09 -18.80 15.64
N GLN A 87 -4.06 -19.08 16.44
CA GLN A 87 -2.96 -18.11 16.67
C GLN A 87 -1.92 -18.06 15.54
N SER A 88 -1.66 -19.19 14.88
CA SER A 88 -0.78 -19.22 13.70
C SER A 88 -1.45 -19.90 12.53
N ILE A 89 -1.38 -19.25 11.37
CA ILE A 89 -1.94 -19.79 10.12
C ILE A 89 -1.21 -21.09 9.74
N CYS A 90 0.08 -21.18 10.07
CA CYS A 90 0.92 -22.34 9.78
C CYS A 90 0.56 -23.56 10.65
N HIS A 91 0.22 -23.37 11.93
CA HIS A 91 -0.21 -24.45 12.81
C HIS A 91 -1.58 -24.98 12.44
N ASP A 92 -2.51 -24.10 12.06
CA ASP A 92 -3.85 -24.48 11.54
C ASP A 92 -3.72 -25.38 10.30
N TYR A 93 -2.78 -25.06 9.40
CA TYR A 93 -2.45 -25.90 8.24
C TYR A 93 -1.78 -27.24 8.62
N LEU A 94 -0.83 -27.22 9.55
CA LEU A 94 -0.01 -28.40 9.90
C LEU A 94 -0.71 -29.40 10.84
N THR A 95 -1.70 -28.95 11.63
CA THR A 95 -2.42 -29.80 12.58
C THR A 95 -3.58 -30.57 11.97
N HIS A 96 -4.06 -30.16 10.78
CA HIS A 96 -5.12 -30.89 10.12
C HIS A 96 -4.55 -32.19 9.50
N PRO A 97 -5.09 -33.37 9.83
CA PRO A 97 -4.62 -34.62 9.23
C PRO A 97 -4.87 -34.59 7.73
N LEU A 98 -3.80 -34.52 6.94
CA LEU A 98 -3.87 -34.58 5.49
C LEU A 98 -4.12 -36.04 5.06
N ALA A 99 -5.36 -36.50 5.14
CA ALA A 99 -5.72 -37.87 4.77
C ALA A 99 -5.68 -38.09 3.25
N HIS A 100 -5.94 -37.05 2.45
CA HIS A 100 -5.86 -37.10 0.98
C HIS A 100 -5.02 -35.96 0.38
N PRO A 101 -4.31 -36.20 -0.75
CA PRO A 101 -3.52 -35.18 -1.46
C PRO A 101 -4.34 -33.95 -1.88
N SER A 102 -5.62 -34.14 -2.20
CA SER A 102 -6.57 -33.07 -2.56
C SER A 102 -6.93 -32.16 -1.39
N GLU A 103 -6.99 -32.68 -0.16
CA GLU A 103 -7.27 -31.90 1.05
C GLU A 103 -6.09 -31.00 1.42
N GLY A 104 -4.85 -31.47 1.21
CA GLY A 104 -3.64 -30.66 1.40
C GLY A 104 -3.56 -29.47 0.46
N GLN A 105 -3.98 -29.65 -0.79
CA GLN A 105 -4.01 -28.56 -1.77
C GLN A 105 -5.07 -27.50 -1.40
N LEU A 106 -6.26 -27.93 -0.99
CA LEU A 106 -7.33 -27.02 -0.54
C LEU A 106 -6.91 -26.21 0.70
N MET A 107 -6.26 -26.85 1.69
CA MET A 107 -5.81 -26.15 2.89
C MET A 107 -4.65 -25.18 2.62
N ALA A 108 -3.75 -25.53 1.69
CA ALA A 108 -2.70 -24.62 1.24
C ALA A 108 -3.30 -23.39 0.53
N GLU A 109 -4.36 -23.58 -0.24
CA GLU A 109 -5.11 -22.50 -0.89
C GLU A 109 -5.82 -21.60 0.14
N VAL A 110 -6.48 -22.17 1.15
CA VAL A 110 -7.09 -21.40 2.25
C VAL A 110 -6.04 -20.61 3.04
N MET A 111 -4.88 -21.20 3.31
CA MET A 111 -3.75 -20.51 3.95
C MET A 111 -3.23 -19.37 3.08
N ALA A 112 -3.07 -19.59 1.77
CA ALA A 112 -2.65 -18.57 0.82
C ALA A 112 -3.66 -17.43 0.75
N GLU A 113 -4.97 -17.73 0.75
CA GLU A 113 -6.03 -16.73 0.73
C GLU A 113 -6.05 -15.91 2.02
N ARG A 114 -5.90 -16.53 3.20
CA ARG A 114 -5.79 -15.79 4.47
C ARG A 114 -4.54 -14.90 4.55
N ALA A 115 -3.45 -15.33 3.93
CA ALA A 115 -2.22 -14.55 3.87
C ALA A 115 -2.30 -13.38 2.87
N ARG A 116 -2.93 -13.59 1.70
CA ARG A 116 -3.02 -12.62 0.60
C ARG A 116 -4.24 -11.71 0.65
N GLY A 117 -5.35 -12.13 1.24
CA GLY A 117 -6.63 -11.39 1.22
C GLY A 117 -6.54 -9.97 1.78
N THR A 118 -5.72 -9.75 2.82
CA THR A 118 -5.51 -8.40 3.36
C THR A 118 -4.67 -7.50 2.44
N HIS A 119 -3.81 -8.08 1.58
CA HIS A 119 -3.00 -7.29 0.64
C HIS A 119 -3.83 -6.78 -0.54
N GLN A 120 -4.91 -7.47 -0.90
CA GLN A 120 -5.84 -7.02 -1.96
C GLN A 120 -6.40 -5.62 -1.66
N VAL A 121 -6.69 -5.32 -0.39
CA VAL A 121 -7.14 -3.99 0.04
C VAL A 121 -6.06 -2.94 -0.19
N GLY A 122 -4.79 -3.27 0.05
CA GLY A 122 -3.66 -2.37 -0.21
C GLY A 122 -3.48 -2.04 -1.68
N TRP A 123 -3.58 -3.05 -2.53
CA TRP A 123 -3.57 -2.88 -4.00
C TRP A 123 -4.77 -2.09 -4.50
N PHE A 124 -5.95 -2.27 -3.90
CA PHE A 124 -7.12 -1.45 -4.19
C PHE A 124 -6.88 0.03 -3.87
N VAL A 125 -6.32 0.34 -2.70
CA VAL A 125 -5.98 1.73 -2.32
C VAL A 125 -4.94 2.31 -3.29
N THR A 126 -3.94 1.53 -3.68
CA THR A 126 -2.93 1.96 -4.66
C THR A 126 -3.57 2.29 -6.01
N GLY A 127 -4.49 1.45 -6.49
CA GLY A 127 -5.27 1.70 -7.71
C GLY A 127 -6.22 2.89 -7.58
N LEU A 128 -6.79 3.12 -6.40
CA LEU A 128 -7.62 4.27 -6.10
C LEU A 128 -6.82 5.58 -6.22
N MET A 129 -5.58 5.62 -5.75
CA MET A 129 -4.72 6.81 -5.86
C MET A 129 -4.46 7.22 -7.32
N ILE A 130 -4.25 6.26 -8.21
CA ILE A 130 -4.09 6.51 -9.65
C ILE A 130 -5.39 7.09 -10.22
N LYS A 131 -6.54 6.47 -9.91
CA LYS A 131 -7.86 6.93 -10.37
C LYS A 131 -8.21 8.32 -9.85
N LEU A 132 -7.87 8.63 -8.61
CA LEU A 132 -8.04 9.97 -8.03
C LEU A 132 -7.12 11.00 -8.68
N GLY A 133 -5.88 10.62 -9.03
CA GLY A 133 -4.98 11.47 -9.81
C GLY A 133 -5.55 11.82 -11.18
N LEU A 134 -6.08 10.83 -11.90
CA LEU A 134 -6.79 11.03 -13.18
C LEU A 134 -8.08 11.84 -13.01
N LEU A 135 -8.82 11.65 -11.92
CA LEU A 135 -10.00 12.47 -11.63
C LEU A 135 -9.60 13.93 -11.46
N GLY A 136 -8.48 14.20 -10.79
CA GLY A 136 -7.95 15.54 -10.62
C GLY A 136 -7.59 16.24 -11.95
N THR A 137 -7.13 15.51 -12.98
CA THR A 137 -6.94 16.13 -14.31
C THR A 137 -8.25 16.57 -14.92
N VAL A 138 -9.27 15.71 -14.89
CA VAL A 138 -10.60 16.02 -15.41
C VAL A 138 -11.17 17.24 -14.70
N VAL A 139 -11.06 17.30 -13.36
CA VAL A 139 -11.55 18.44 -12.58
C VAL A 139 -10.75 19.71 -12.86
N GLY A 140 -9.44 19.63 -12.99
CA GLY A 140 -8.61 20.78 -13.36
C GLY A 140 -8.94 21.33 -14.77
N PHE A 141 -9.22 20.45 -15.72
CA PHE A 141 -9.72 20.85 -17.04
C PHE A 141 -11.10 21.51 -16.97
N ILE A 142 -12.03 20.98 -16.17
CA ILE A 142 -13.35 21.59 -15.96
C ILE A 142 -13.20 23.00 -15.36
N MET A 143 -12.34 23.18 -14.36
CA MET A 143 -12.08 24.51 -13.78
C MET A 143 -11.48 25.48 -14.81
N MET A 144 -10.57 24.99 -15.67
CA MET A 144 -10.01 25.79 -16.75
C MET A 144 -11.10 26.23 -17.76
N LEU A 145 -11.97 25.31 -18.18
CA LEU A 145 -13.03 25.62 -19.15
C LEU A 145 -14.12 26.53 -18.57
N SER A 146 -14.44 26.37 -17.28
CA SER A 146 -15.41 27.23 -16.57
C SER A 146 -14.98 28.71 -16.58
N SER A 147 -13.68 29.01 -16.63
CA SER A 147 -13.20 30.39 -16.73
C SER A 147 -13.53 31.07 -18.07
N LEU A 148 -13.84 30.30 -19.13
CA LEU A 148 -14.14 30.82 -20.46
C LEU A 148 -15.62 31.21 -20.65
N GLU A 149 -16.53 30.69 -19.81
CA GLU A 149 -17.98 30.88 -19.94
C GLU A 149 -18.46 32.30 -19.57
N GLY A 150 -17.62 33.12 -18.93
CA GLY A 150 -17.97 34.45 -18.43
C GLY A 150 -17.59 35.64 -19.33
N LEU A 151 -17.02 35.40 -20.52
CA LEU A 151 -16.45 36.45 -21.36
C LEU A 151 -17.36 36.85 -22.54
N GLU A 152 -18.43 37.60 -22.26
CA GLU A 152 -19.22 38.27 -23.31
C GLU A 152 -18.73 39.70 -23.64
N GLN A 153 -17.90 40.32 -22.77
CA GLN A 153 -17.27 41.63 -23.00
C GLN A 153 -15.81 41.59 -22.52
N LEU A 154 -14.86 41.59 -23.46
CA LEU A 154 -13.42 41.50 -23.17
C LEU A 154 -12.86 42.87 -22.75
N ASP A 155 -12.84 43.15 -21.44
CA ASP A 155 -12.06 44.27 -20.91
C ASP A 155 -10.62 43.84 -20.59
N ILE A 156 -9.66 44.77 -20.59
CA ILE A 156 -8.22 44.47 -20.42
C ILE A 156 -7.94 43.89 -19.01
N SER A 157 -8.76 44.24 -18.01
CA SER A 157 -8.69 43.67 -16.66
C SER A 157 -9.08 42.19 -16.60
N ASP A 158 -9.96 41.74 -17.48
CA ASP A 158 -10.52 40.39 -17.44
C ASP A 158 -9.56 39.36 -18.01
N ILE A 159 -8.69 39.76 -18.95
CA ILE A 159 -7.63 38.91 -19.51
C ILE A 159 -6.66 38.44 -18.43
N LYS A 160 -6.25 39.33 -17.50
CA LYS A 160 -5.34 38.97 -16.40
C LYS A 160 -5.98 37.93 -15.47
N THR A 161 -7.26 38.13 -15.14
CA THR A 161 -8.02 37.21 -14.28
C THR A 161 -8.21 35.85 -14.97
N LEU A 162 -8.47 35.85 -16.28
CA LEU A 162 -8.60 34.64 -17.07
C LEU A 162 -7.31 33.81 -17.06
N MET A 163 -6.17 34.45 -17.36
CA MET A 163 -4.88 33.78 -17.36
C MET A 163 -4.56 33.17 -15.99
N GLN A 164 -4.95 33.84 -14.91
CA GLN A 164 -4.77 33.35 -13.56
C GLN A 164 -5.65 32.11 -13.29
N GLN A 165 -6.92 32.13 -13.67
CA GLN A 165 -7.84 30.99 -13.50
C GLN A 165 -7.45 29.79 -14.37
N MET A 166 -7.01 30.02 -15.61
CA MET A 166 -6.48 28.97 -16.49
C MET A 166 -5.23 28.32 -15.89
N THR A 167 -4.30 29.12 -15.38
CA THR A 167 -3.08 28.63 -14.71
C THR A 167 -3.44 27.85 -13.45
N GLN A 168 -4.47 28.27 -12.71
CA GLN A 168 -4.94 27.56 -11.52
C GLN A 168 -5.53 26.19 -11.87
N GLY A 169 -6.43 26.11 -12.86
CA GLY A 169 -7.03 24.84 -13.30
C GLY A 169 -5.97 23.83 -13.78
N MET A 170 -4.99 24.30 -14.56
CA MET A 170 -3.84 23.50 -14.97
C MET A 170 -2.98 23.06 -13.77
N GLY A 171 -2.74 23.96 -12.82
CA GLY A 171 -1.98 23.69 -11.61
C GLY A 171 -2.62 22.59 -10.76
N VAL A 172 -3.94 22.61 -10.58
CA VAL A 172 -4.65 21.53 -9.87
C VAL A 172 -4.49 20.20 -10.61
N ALA A 173 -4.74 20.16 -11.92
CA ALA A 173 -4.60 18.93 -12.71
C ALA A 173 -3.21 18.29 -12.61
N MET A 174 -2.16 19.10 -12.75
CA MET A 174 -0.78 18.59 -12.72
C MET A 174 -0.40 18.11 -11.31
N ASN A 175 -0.73 18.89 -10.28
CA ASN A 175 -0.39 18.57 -8.90
C ASN A 175 -1.11 17.31 -8.40
N THR A 176 -2.42 17.17 -8.66
CA THR A 176 -3.19 15.98 -8.25
C THR A 176 -2.66 14.71 -8.92
N THR A 177 -2.27 14.81 -10.20
CA THR A 177 -1.71 13.68 -10.95
C THR A 177 -0.36 13.27 -10.39
N LEU A 178 0.52 14.24 -10.15
CA LEU A 178 1.85 13.99 -9.60
C LEU A 178 1.76 13.34 -8.22
N VAL A 179 0.91 13.88 -7.33
CA VAL A 179 0.73 13.33 -5.98
C VAL A 179 0.10 11.93 -6.03
N GLY A 180 -0.90 11.71 -6.89
CA GLY A 180 -1.53 10.40 -7.09
C GLY A 180 -0.55 9.34 -7.59
N LEU A 181 0.26 9.65 -8.60
CA LEU A 181 1.25 8.74 -9.16
C LEU A 181 2.38 8.43 -8.17
N ILE A 182 3.02 9.46 -7.60
CA ILE A 182 4.11 9.26 -6.64
C ILE A 182 3.61 8.47 -5.42
N GLY A 183 2.46 8.85 -4.88
CA GLY A 183 1.88 8.15 -3.74
C GLY A 183 1.53 6.69 -4.05
N SER A 184 0.97 6.41 -5.23
CA SER A 184 0.69 5.04 -5.68
C SER A 184 1.96 4.20 -5.82
N ILE A 185 3.06 4.76 -6.34
CA ILE A 185 4.33 4.04 -6.50
C ILE A 185 4.92 3.72 -5.13
N LEU A 186 4.98 4.72 -4.24
CA LEU A 186 5.52 4.55 -2.89
C LEU A 186 4.73 3.52 -2.07
N LEU A 187 3.41 3.53 -2.19
CA LEU A 187 2.55 2.58 -1.52
C LEU A 187 2.63 1.18 -2.15
N GLY A 188 2.69 1.12 -3.49
CA GLY A 188 2.86 -0.12 -4.25
C GLY A 188 4.16 -0.84 -3.90
N VAL A 189 5.26 -0.13 -3.70
CA VAL A 189 6.54 -0.73 -3.24
C VAL A 189 6.39 -1.36 -1.85
N GLN A 190 5.68 -0.70 -0.92
CA GLN A 190 5.42 -1.27 0.40
C GLN A 190 4.63 -2.58 0.31
N PHE A 191 3.52 -2.59 -0.45
CA PHE A 191 2.70 -3.80 -0.59
C PHE A 191 3.39 -4.92 -1.37
N LEU A 192 4.15 -4.59 -2.42
CA LEU A 192 4.94 -5.58 -3.17
C LEU A 192 5.94 -6.30 -2.25
N MET A 193 6.59 -5.57 -1.35
CA MET A 193 7.49 -6.16 -0.37
C MET A 193 6.74 -7.14 0.55
N LEU A 194 5.57 -6.73 1.07
CA LEU A 194 4.74 -7.58 1.93
C LEU A 194 4.31 -8.88 1.21
N ASP A 195 3.87 -8.78 -0.05
CA ASP A 195 3.48 -9.93 -0.87
C ASP A 195 4.63 -10.92 -1.03
N ARG A 196 5.83 -10.43 -1.39
CA ARG A 196 7.01 -11.29 -1.56
C ARG A 196 7.39 -12.04 -0.27
N HIS A 197 7.13 -11.46 0.89
CA HIS A 197 7.38 -12.12 2.16
C HIS A 197 6.28 -13.11 2.55
N ALA A 198 5.01 -12.80 2.25
CA ALA A 198 3.91 -13.74 2.47
C ALA A 198 4.09 -14.99 1.61
N ASP A 199 4.50 -14.82 0.35
CA ASP A 199 4.77 -15.94 -0.57
C ASP A 199 5.90 -16.84 -0.09
N LYS A 200 6.98 -16.24 0.43
CA LYS A 200 8.08 -17.00 1.03
C LYS A 200 7.63 -17.80 2.25
N LEU A 201 6.75 -17.23 3.09
CA LEU A 201 6.22 -17.92 4.27
C LEU A 201 5.33 -19.10 3.88
N ILE A 202 4.43 -18.92 2.91
CA ILE A 202 3.56 -19.98 2.38
C ILE A 202 4.42 -21.11 1.80
N ALA A 203 5.36 -20.78 0.91
CA ALA A 203 6.25 -21.77 0.29
C ALA A 203 7.05 -22.56 1.32
N ALA A 204 7.64 -21.88 2.31
CA ALA A 204 8.40 -22.53 3.38
C ALA A 204 7.53 -23.48 4.21
N THR A 205 6.27 -23.12 4.45
CA THR A 205 5.32 -23.94 5.24
C THR A 205 4.91 -25.19 4.48
N VAL A 206 4.58 -25.06 3.20
CA VAL A 206 4.21 -26.19 2.33
C VAL A 206 5.39 -27.16 2.16
N ASP A 207 6.60 -26.65 1.93
CA ASP A 207 7.81 -27.47 1.84
C ASP A 207 8.09 -28.25 3.13
N TYR A 208 7.87 -27.62 4.29
CA TYR A 208 8.04 -28.25 5.59
C TYR A 208 7.02 -29.38 5.82
N ALA A 209 5.75 -29.15 5.45
CA ALA A 209 4.70 -30.17 5.54
C ALA A 209 5.02 -31.40 4.68
N HIS A 210 5.45 -31.22 3.42
CA HIS A 210 5.83 -32.33 2.55
C HIS A 210 7.01 -33.15 3.06
N ARG A 211 7.98 -32.52 3.73
CA ARG A 211 9.13 -33.22 4.31
C ARG A 211 8.73 -34.05 5.52
N ASN A 212 7.85 -33.55 6.38
CA ASN A 212 7.41 -34.27 7.57
C ASN A 212 6.48 -35.44 7.23
N VAL A 213 5.64 -35.33 6.20
CA VAL A 213 4.80 -36.46 5.73
C VAL A 213 5.65 -37.62 5.18
N LYS A 214 6.84 -37.35 4.62
CA LYS A 214 7.77 -38.41 4.15
C LYS A 214 8.60 -39.06 5.26
N ALA A 215 8.62 -38.47 6.46
CA ALA A 215 9.44 -38.93 7.58
C ALA A 215 8.67 -39.78 8.60
N SER A 216 7.34 -39.88 8.47
CA SER A 216 6.45 -40.76 9.23
C SER A 216 6.06 -41.98 8.40
#